data_AF-A0A953JPP4-F1
#
_entry.id   AF-A0A953JPP4-F1
#
_cell.length_a   1.000
_cell.length_b   1.000
_cell.length_c   1.000
_cell.angle_alpha   90.00
_cell.angle_beta   90.00
_cell.angle_gamma   90.00
#
_symmetry.space_group_name_H-M   'P 1'
#
loop_
_entity.id
_entity.type
_entity.pdbx_description
1 polymer ?
#
loop_
_entity_poly.entity_id
_entity_poly.type
_entity_poly.pdbx_seq_one_letter_code
_entity_poly.pdbx_strand_id
1 'polypeptide(L)'
;MLKSAYKLDTAEAKRFVRKAVKKFYRPDLIFSFLLLLFAGIHAHAQDAKKPAEPVEDKTPAVLLHLPEWETVRNSAVYARNASELTKVTGERPELAVIDFTNGVEAATATYPAGRLVIVEFPTPQVSVYEDQKIAEALASGSTTAYRRIGNYSVFVLDPSDAAAANALLDQVKYQKYVQWLGEAPDLPTKAERDFTITTAGVFLSTFFAIMIGIGLACVFGLFCGLLYFRYRERERARMPTFSDAGGMIRLNLDGLTPEMAGEE
;
A
#
# COMPACT_ATOMS: atom_id res chain seq x y z
N MET A 1 -25.85 10.01 68.87
CA MET A 1 -25.71 8.61 68.43
C MET A 1 -25.45 8.41 66.92
N LEU A 2 -24.97 9.41 66.14
CA LEU A 2 -24.84 9.30 64.67
C LEU A 2 -23.44 9.51 64.07
N LYS A 3 -22.40 9.77 64.88
CA LYS A 3 -21.02 9.98 64.37
C LYS A 3 -20.15 8.72 64.30
N SER A 4 -20.66 7.56 64.75
CA SER A 4 -19.87 6.33 64.84
C SER A 4 -19.96 5.42 63.60
N ALA A 5 -20.97 5.60 62.73
CA ALA A 5 -21.21 4.73 61.58
C ALA A 5 -20.40 5.11 60.32
N TYR A 6 -20.00 6.38 60.15
CA TYR A 6 -19.32 6.85 58.94
C TYR A 6 -17.80 6.57 58.91
N LYS A 7 -17.22 6.14 60.03
CA LYS A 7 -15.77 5.94 60.17
C LYS A 7 -15.30 4.53 59.80
N LEU A 8 -16.21 3.54 59.76
CA LEU A 8 -15.84 2.16 59.40
C LEU A 8 -15.68 1.95 57.89
N ASP A 9 -16.48 2.63 57.06
CA ASP A 9 -16.53 2.43 55.60
C ASP A 9 -15.23 2.87 54.89
N THR A 10 -14.61 3.95 55.36
CA THR A 10 -13.37 4.46 54.77
C THR A 10 -12.13 3.60 55.05
N ALA A 11 -12.15 2.79 56.12
CA ALA A 11 -11.04 1.91 56.46
C ALA A 11 -11.02 0.64 55.60
N GLU A 12 -12.19 0.08 55.29
CA GLU A 12 -12.32 -1.07 54.40
C GLU A 12 -12.07 -0.69 52.94
N ALA A 13 -12.60 0.45 52.47
CA ALA A 13 -12.31 0.98 51.13
C ALA A 13 -10.80 1.21 50.92
N LYS A 14 -10.11 1.78 51.92
CA LYS A 14 -8.64 1.95 51.86
C LYS A 14 -7.89 0.61 51.84
N ARG A 15 -8.36 -0.42 52.55
CA ARG A 15 -7.77 -1.77 52.53
C ARG A 15 -7.96 -2.44 51.17
N PHE A 16 -9.13 -2.27 50.55
CA PHE A 16 -9.44 -2.84 49.24
C PHE A 16 -8.60 -2.20 48.12
N VAL A 17 -8.50 -0.87 48.11
CA VAL A 17 -7.64 -0.12 47.17
C VAL A 17 -6.16 -0.48 47.37
N ARG A 18 -5.69 -0.61 48.61
CA ARG A 18 -4.30 -0.99 48.89
C ARG A 18 -3.99 -2.42 48.41
N LYS A 19 -4.93 -3.36 48.54
CA LYS A 19 -4.79 -4.73 47.99
C LYS A 19 -4.84 -4.74 46.46
N ALA A 20 -5.71 -3.94 45.83
CA ALA A 20 -5.79 -3.83 44.38
C ALA A 20 -4.51 -3.23 43.76
N VAL A 21 -3.96 -2.17 44.37
CA VAL A 21 -2.71 -1.52 43.91
C VAL A 21 -1.49 -2.43 44.10
N LYS A 22 -1.42 -3.20 45.21
CA LYS A 22 -0.33 -4.17 45.42
C LYS A 22 -0.39 -5.36 44.46
N LYS A 23 -1.58 -5.71 43.95
CA LYS A 23 -1.76 -6.77 42.95
C LYS A 23 -1.36 -6.30 41.54
N PHE A 24 -1.44 -4.99 41.26
CA PHE A 24 -1.03 -4.37 40.00
C PHE A 24 0.49 -4.13 39.88
N TYR A 25 1.21 -4.08 41.00
CA TYR A 25 2.68 -3.94 41.06
C TYR A 25 3.39 -5.29 41.25
N ARG A 26 2.91 -6.34 40.59
CA ARG A 26 3.68 -7.60 40.49
C ARG A 26 4.61 -7.50 39.28
N PRO A 27 5.94 -7.57 39.48
CA PRO A 27 6.90 -7.45 38.37
C PRO A 27 6.65 -8.49 37.28
N ASP A 28 6.10 -9.66 37.65
CA ASP A 28 5.73 -10.74 36.74
C ASP A 28 4.66 -10.33 35.71
N LEU A 29 3.70 -9.46 36.09
CA LEU A 29 2.62 -9.00 35.22
C LEU A 29 3.12 -7.97 34.20
N ILE A 30 4.07 -7.12 34.61
CA ILE A 30 4.74 -6.16 33.72
C ILE A 30 5.62 -6.91 32.73
N PHE A 31 6.35 -7.94 33.19
CA PHE A 31 7.16 -8.80 32.32
C PHE A 31 6.31 -9.54 31.29
N SER A 32 5.16 -10.12 31.68
CA SER A 32 4.24 -10.76 30.73
C SER A 32 3.64 -9.78 29.71
N PHE A 33 3.34 -8.54 30.11
CA PHE A 33 2.81 -7.53 29.19
C PHE A 33 3.90 -7.05 28.20
N LEU A 34 5.14 -6.93 28.66
CA LEU A 34 6.30 -6.60 27.81
C LEU A 34 6.59 -7.73 26.81
N LEU A 35 6.47 -8.99 27.24
CA LEU A 35 6.64 -10.18 26.39
C LEU A 35 5.54 -10.28 25.32
N LEU A 36 4.29 -9.92 25.65
CA LEU A 36 3.18 -9.84 24.69
C LEU A 36 3.37 -8.72 23.65
N LEU A 37 3.95 -7.58 24.05
CA LEU A 37 4.29 -6.49 23.13
C LEU A 37 5.41 -6.88 22.16
N PHE A 38 6.44 -7.62 22.62
CA PHE A 38 7.50 -8.12 21.74
C PHE A 38 7.03 -9.25 20.80
N ALA A 39 6.12 -10.11 21.24
CA ALA A 39 5.53 -11.16 20.40
C ALA A 39 4.67 -10.59 19.26
N GLY A 40 3.94 -9.48 19.50
CA GLY A 40 3.14 -8.81 18.46
C GLY A 40 3.95 -8.20 17.32
N ILE A 41 5.20 -7.77 17.60
CA ILE A 41 6.09 -7.20 16.57
C ILE A 41 6.66 -8.29 15.65
N HIS A 42 6.88 -9.51 16.17
CA HIS A 42 7.34 -10.63 15.34
C HIS A 42 6.24 -11.18 14.42
N ALA A 43 4.98 -11.14 14.85
CA ALA A 43 3.85 -11.60 14.03
C ALA A 43 3.62 -10.72 12.78
N HIS A 44 3.80 -9.39 12.90
CA HIS A 44 3.64 -8.48 11.75
C HIS A 44 4.83 -8.44 10.80
N ALA A 45 6.03 -8.88 11.22
CA ALA A 45 7.20 -8.94 10.35
C ALA A 45 7.19 -10.15 9.41
N GLN A 46 6.46 -11.22 9.75
CA GLN A 46 6.36 -12.43 8.90
C GLN A 46 5.17 -12.41 7.92
N ASP A 47 4.27 -11.42 8.04
CA ASP A 47 3.19 -11.19 7.07
C ASP A 47 3.61 -10.22 5.94
N ALA A 48 4.92 -10.06 5.74
CA ALA A 48 5.47 -9.58 4.48
C ALA A 48 5.16 -10.65 3.41
N LYS A 49 3.95 -10.55 2.86
CA LYS A 49 3.40 -11.30 1.73
C LYS A 49 4.55 -11.70 0.81
N LYS A 50 4.90 -13.00 0.78
CA LYS A 50 5.83 -13.55 -0.21
C LYS A 50 5.49 -12.90 -1.55
N PRO A 51 6.46 -12.30 -2.28
CA PRO A 51 6.17 -11.77 -3.60
C PRO A 51 5.49 -12.91 -4.37
N ALA A 52 4.26 -12.64 -4.82
CA ALA A 52 3.49 -13.62 -5.54
C ALA A 52 4.36 -14.12 -6.69
N GLU A 53 4.46 -15.44 -6.84
CA GLU A 53 5.05 -16.04 -8.04
C GLU A 53 4.46 -15.31 -9.26
N PRO A 54 5.28 -14.98 -10.27
CA PRO A 54 4.83 -14.21 -11.41
C PRO A 54 3.61 -14.93 -11.97
N VAL A 55 2.44 -14.29 -11.83
CA VAL A 55 1.23 -14.75 -12.49
C VAL A 55 1.60 -14.73 -13.95
N GLU A 56 1.81 -15.91 -14.53
CA GLU A 56 2.01 -16.06 -15.96
C GLU A 56 0.79 -15.42 -16.60
N ASP A 57 0.95 -14.19 -17.09
CA ASP A 57 -0.13 -13.39 -17.60
C ASP A 57 -0.57 -14.09 -18.89
N LYS A 58 -1.62 -14.92 -18.80
CA LYS A 58 -2.17 -15.72 -19.91
C LYS A 58 -2.83 -14.86 -20.98
N THR A 59 -2.60 -13.55 -20.95
CA THR A 59 -3.06 -12.59 -21.94
C THR A 59 -2.34 -12.88 -23.26
N PRO A 60 -3.08 -13.19 -24.35
CA PRO A 60 -2.52 -13.33 -25.68
C PRO A 60 -1.61 -12.16 -26.06
N ALA A 61 -0.45 -12.45 -26.65
CA ALA A 61 0.55 -11.42 -26.98
C ALA A 61 -0.02 -10.32 -27.89
N VAL A 62 -0.87 -10.69 -28.87
CA VAL A 62 -1.53 -9.75 -29.79
C VAL A 62 -2.34 -8.67 -29.07
N LEU A 63 -2.94 -8.97 -27.91
CA LEU A 63 -3.69 -7.99 -27.12
C LEU A 63 -2.77 -6.97 -26.44
N LEU A 64 -1.58 -7.40 -26.02
CA LEU A 64 -0.58 -6.51 -25.41
C LEU A 64 -0.01 -5.50 -26.42
N HIS A 65 -0.21 -5.74 -27.72
CA HIS A 65 0.20 -4.84 -28.79
C HIS A 65 -0.82 -3.74 -29.11
N LEU A 66 -1.98 -3.74 -28.44
CA LEU A 66 -2.93 -2.64 -28.52
C LEU A 66 -2.37 -1.38 -27.83
N PRO A 67 -2.51 -0.18 -28.45
CA PRO A 67 -2.17 1.08 -27.81
C PRO A 67 -2.89 1.25 -26.48
N GLU A 68 -2.16 1.66 -25.43
CA GLU A 68 -2.72 1.86 -24.09
C GLU A 68 -3.52 0.64 -23.58
N TRP A 69 -3.03 -0.59 -23.85
CA TRP A 69 -3.66 -1.88 -23.52
C TRP A 69 -4.35 -1.90 -22.14
N GLU A 70 -3.70 -1.36 -21.11
CA GLU A 70 -4.23 -1.33 -19.74
C GLU A 70 -5.59 -0.61 -19.64
N THR A 71 -5.79 0.43 -20.44
CA THR A 71 -7.02 1.23 -20.45
C THR A 71 -8.14 0.60 -21.27
N VAL A 72 -7.78 -0.11 -22.34
CA VAL A 72 -8.73 -0.71 -23.29
C VAL A 72 -8.99 -2.20 -23.02
N ARG A 73 -8.34 -2.80 -22.02
CA ARG A 73 -8.46 -4.21 -21.64
C ARG A 73 -9.92 -4.69 -21.56
N ASN A 74 -10.81 -3.86 -21.04
CA ASN A 74 -12.23 -4.20 -20.86
C ASN A 74 -13.05 -4.19 -22.16
N SER A 75 -12.61 -3.46 -23.18
CA SER A 75 -13.27 -3.37 -24.50
C SER A 75 -12.53 -4.16 -25.58
N ALA A 76 -11.39 -4.75 -25.23
CA ALA A 76 -10.57 -5.51 -26.13
C ALA A 76 -11.12 -6.93 -26.32
N VAL A 77 -11.13 -7.40 -27.56
CA VAL A 77 -11.55 -8.73 -27.93
C VAL A 77 -10.45 -9.41 -28.73
N TYR A 78 -10.21 -10.66 -28.41
CA TYR A 78 -9.28 -11.53 -29.09
C TYR A 78 -10.05 -12.51 -29.99
N ALA A 79 -9.56 -12.70 -31.20
CA ALA A 79 -10.16 -13.58 -32.20
C ALA A 79 -9.10 -14.47 -32.84
N ARG A 80 -9.38 -15.78 -32.94
CA ARG A 80 -8.51 -16.79 -33.58
C ARG A 80 -9.01 -17.24 -34.95
N ASN A 81 -10.18 -16.76 -35.35
CA ASN A 81 -10.79 -17.12 -36.62
C ASN A 81 -11.66 -15.97 -37.15
N ALA A 82 -11.96 -16.01 -38.44
CA ALA A 82 -12.76 -15.00 -39.11
C ALA A 82 -14.14 -14.82 -38.45
N SER A 83 -14.79 -15.91 -38.01
CA SER A 83 -16.12 -15.83 -37.39
C SER A 83 -16.12 -15.03 -36.08
N GLU A 84 -15.13 -15.24 -35.22
CA GLU A 84 -14.95 -14.46 -33.99
C GLU A 84 -14.70 -12.99 -34.28
N LEU A 85 -13.87 -12.69 -35.29
CA LEU A 85 -13.60 -11.31 -35.67
C LEU A 85 -14.85 -10.62 -36.23
N THR A 86 -15.56 -11.27 -37.16
CA THR A 86 -16.78 -10.77 -37.80
C THR A 86 -17.90 -10.52 -36.79
N LYS A 87 -18.05 -11.35 -35.74
CA LYS A 87 -19.02 -11.11 -34.66
C LYS A 87 -18.82 -9.76 -33.98
N VAL A 88 -17.58 -9.30 -33.89
CA VAL A 88 -17.24 -8.03 -33.26
C VAL A 88 -17.31 -6.92 -34.29
N THR A 89 -16.59 -7.03 -35.41
CA THR A 89 -16.39 -5.96 -36.41
C THR A 89 -17.54 -5.79 -37.40
N GLY A 90 -18.47 -6.73 -37.44
CA GLY A 90 -19.43 -6.89 -38.54
C GLY A 90 -18.78 -7.48 -39.79
N GLU A 91 -19.58 -7.66 -40.83
CA GLU A 91 -19.11 -8.11 -42.14
C GLU A 91 -18.33 -6.99 -42.83
N ARG A 92 -17.03 -7.22 -43.05
CA ARG A 92 -16.11 -6.27 -43.70
C ARG A 92 -15.36 -7.00 -44.81
N PRO A 93 -15.41 -6.52 -46.07
CA PRO A 93 -14.74 -7.19 -47.19
C PRO A 93 -13.22 -7.27 -47.01
N GLU A 94 -12.61 -6.23 -46.43
CA GLU A 94 -11.16 -6.17 -46.17
C GLU A 94 -10.68 -7.16 -45.09
N LEU A 95 -11.56 -7.59 -44.18
CA LEU A 95 -11.25 -8.60 -43.16
C LEU A 95 -11.62 -10.02 -43.63
N ALA A 96 -12.57 -10.14 -44.56
CA ALA A 96 -13.04 -11.42 -45.07
C ALA A 96 -12.00 -12.16 -45.93
N VAL A 97 -11.03 -11.43 -46.51
CA VAL A 97 -9.95 -12.00 -47.31
C VAL A 97 -8.83 -12.63 -46.47
N ILE A 98 -8.81 -12.40 -45.16
CA ILE A 98 -7.75 -12.85 -44.27
C ILE A 98 -7.93 -14.34 -43.96
N ASP A 99 -6.89 -15.12 -44.23
CA ASP A 99 -6.85 -16.54 -43.91
C ASP A 99 -6.33 -16.79 -42.48
N PHE A 100 -7.18 -17.36 -41.62
CA PHE A 100 -6.88 -17.68 -40.23
C PHE A 100 -6.24 -19.07 -40.00
N THR A 101 -5.99 -19.86 -41.05
CA THR A 101 -5.57 -21.27 -40.89
C THR A 101 -4.17 -21.49 -40.31
N ASN A 102 -3.26 -20.51 -40.40
CA ASN A 102 -1.83 -20.68 -40.05
C ASN A 102 -1.44 -20.06 -38.70
N GLY A 103 -2.34 -20.03 -37.71
CA GLY A 103 -2.07 -19.40 -36.42
C GLY A 103 -2.05 -17.88 -36.49
N VAL A 104 -2.87 -17.31 -37.39
CA VAL A 104 -3.13 -15.88 -37.43
C VAL A 104 -4.04 -15.54 -36.26
N GLU A 105 -3.70 -14.46 -35.56
CA GLU A 105 -4.46 -14.00 -34.41
C GLU A 105 -4.89 -12.56 -34.65
N ALA A 106 -6.03 -12.17 -34.07
CA ALA A 106 -6.50 -10.81 -34.16
C ALA A 106 -6.87 -10.27 -32.78
N ALA A 107 -6.58 -8.99 -32.58
CA ALA A 107 -7.03 -8.20 -31.45
C ALA A 107 -7.83 -7.02 -31.97
N THR A 108 -8.93 -6.69 -31.31
CA THR A 108 -9.70 -5.48 -31.60
C THR A 108 -10.05 -4.74 -30.33
N ALA A 109 -10.05 -3.41 -30.38
CA ALA A 109 -10.52 -2.57 -29.30
C ALA A 109 -11.13 -1.28 -29.86
N THR A 110 -12.01 -0.66 -29.07
CA THR A 110 -12.68 0.58 -29.48
C THR A 110 -11.95 1.78 -28.92
N TYR A 111 -11.58 2.71 -29.79
CA TYR A 111 -10.92 3.98 -29.45
C TYR A 111 -11.78 5.17 -29.89
N PRO A 112 -11.52 6.39 -29.37
CA PRO A 112 -12.22 7.59 -29.81
C PRO A 112 -12.06 7.89 -31.32
N ALA A 113 -10.93 7.47 -31.91
CA ALA A 113 -10.64 7.67 -33.33
C ALA A 113 -11.35 6.65 -34.25
N GLY A 114 -11.93 5.58 -33.70
CA GLY A 114 -12.51 4.46 -34.45
C GLY A 114 -12.21 3.12 -33.78
N ARG A 115 -12.62 2.03 -34.42
CA ARG A 115 -12.29 0.69 -33.91
C ARG A 115 -10.98 0.20 -34.50
N LEU A 116 -10.01 -0.08 -33.65
CA LEU A 116 -8.74 -0.66 -34.06
C LEU A 116 -8.88 -2.18 -34.17
N VAL A 117 -8.33 -2.75 -35.24
CA VAL A 117 -8.14 -4.18 -35.42
C VAL A 117 -6.68 -4.40 -35.79
N ILE A 118 -5.98 -5.22 -35.02
CA ILE A 118 -4.63 -5.69 -35.30
C ILE A 118 -4.76 -7.16 -35.66
N VAL A 119 -4.26 -7.54 -36.84
CA VAL A 119 -4.13 -8.93 -37.26
C VAL A 119 -2.65 -9.28 -37.29
N GLU A 120 -2.26 -10.23 -36.45
CA GLU A 120 -0.91 -10.75 -36.36
C GLU A 120 -0.74 -12.00 -37.20
N PHE A 121 0.20 -11.93 -38.14
CA PHE A 121 0.63 -13.08 -38.92
C PHE A 121 1.86 -13.75 -38.28
N PRO A 122 1.96 -15.09 -38.40
CA PRO A 122 3.05 -15.85 -37.79
C PRO A 122 4.43 -15.46 -38.34
N THR A 123 4.50 -14.98 -39.59
CA THR A 123 5.76 -14.57 -40.22
C THR A 123 5.60 -13.30 -41.06
N PRO A 124 6.69 -12.52 -41.24
CA PRO A 124 6.66 -11.34 -42.10
C PRO A 124 6.30 -11.67 -43.56
N GLN A 125 6.71 -12.84 -44.05
CA GLN A 125 6.43 -13.26 -45.43
C GLN A 125 4.93 -13.48 -45.67
N VAL A 126 4.24 -14.09 -44.70
CA VAL A 126 2.78 -14.25 -44.76
C VAL A 126 2.09 -12.88 -44.70
N SER A 127 2.53 -12.00 -43.81
CA SER A 127 2.03 -10.62 -43.72
C SER A 127 2.13 -9.88 -45.06
N VAL A 128 3.25 -9.99 -45.79
CA VAL A 128 3.42 -9.36 -47.11
C VAL A 128 2.49 -9.96 -48.17
N TYR A 129 2.27 -11.28 -48.15
CA TYR A 129 1.39 -11.95 -49.09
C TYR A 129 -0.09 -11.57 -48.88
N GLU A 130 -0.52 -11.52 -47.62
CA GLU A 130 -1.90 -11.14 -47.26
C GLU A 130 -2.13 -9.63 -47.46
N ASP A 131 -1.12 -8.79 -47.26
CA ASP A 131 -1.19 -7.34 -47.51
C ASP A 131 -1.60 -6.99 -48.94
N GLN A 132 -1.14 -7.75 -49.93
CA GLN A 132 -1.54 -7.56 -51.33
C GLN A 132 -3.05 -7.81 -51.51
N LYS A 133 -3.56 -8.91 -50.95
CA LYS A 133 -4.99 -9.25 -51.01
C LYS A 133 -5.85 -8.23 -50.26
N ILE A 134 -5.39 -7.76 -49.11
CA ILE A 134 -6.08 -6.74 -48.31
C ILE A 134 -6.12 -5.41 -49.08
N ALA A 135 -5.01 -5.01 -49.69
CA ALA A 135 -4.95 -3.79 -50.51
C ALA A 135 -5.89 -3.86 -51.72
N GLU A 136 -6.02 -5.03 -52.35
CA GLU A 136 -6.99 -5.26 -53.43
C GLU A 136 -8.45 -5.27 -52.93
N ALA A 137 -8.70 -5.80 -51.74
CA ALA A 137 -10.01 -5.84 -51.10
C ALA A 137 -10.47 -4.48 -50.57
N LEU A 138 -9.53 -3.55 -50.32
CA LEU A 138 -9.83 -2.16 -49.98
C LEU A 138 -10.46 -1.47 -51.19
N ALA A 139 -11.79 -1.54 -51.30
CA ALA A 139 -12.53 -0.90 -52.36
C ALA A 139 -12.27 0.61 -52.42
N SER A 140 -12.32 1.18 -53.61
CA SER A 140 -12.25 2.63 -53.85
C SER A 140 -13.45 3.32 -53.18
N GLY A 141 -13.29 3.74 -51.92
CA GLY A 141 -14.37 4.31 -51.10
C GLY A 141 -14.56 3.65 -49.74
N SER A 142 -13.74 2.66 -49.36
CA SER A 142 -13.71 2.19 -47.97
C SER A 142 -13.30 3.34 -47.03
N THR A 143 -14.03 3.51 -45.95
CA THR A 143 -13.68 4.46 -44.88
C THR A 143 -12.57 3.93 -43.98
N THR A 144 -12.18 2.67 -44.12
CA THR A 144 -11.18 2.01 -43.28
C THR A 144 -9.78 2.55 -43.58
N ALA A 145 -9.08 3.01 -42.54
CA ALA A 145 -7.66 3.30 -42.64
C ALA A 145 -6.86 2.01 -42.42
N TYR A 146 -5.93 1.71 -43.31
CA TYR A 146 -5.17 0.46 -43.30
C TYR A 146 -3.66 0.73 -43.37
N ARG A 147 -2.88 -0.05 -42.61
CA ARG A 147 -1.41 -0.07 -42.70
C ARG A 147 -0.82 -1.39 -42.25
N ARG A 148 0.17 -1.89 -43.00
CA ARG A 148 1.04 -2.99 -42.58
C ARG A 148 2.19 -2.48 -41.71
N ILE A 149 2.39 -3.09 -40.55
CA ILE A 149 3.46 -2.77 -39.60
C ILE A 149 4.17 -4.07 -39.20
N GLY A 150 5.26 -4.41 -39.88
CA GLY A 150 5.98 -5.67 -39.66
C GLY A 150 5.11 -6.89 -39.96
N ASN A 151 4.86 -7.72 -38.93
CA ASN A 151 3.99 -8.89 -39.03
C ASN A 151 2.50 -8.56 -38.83
N TYR A 152 2.16 -7.29 -38.62
CA TYR A 152 0.80 -6.85 -38.34
C TYR A 152 0.16 -6.21 -39.56
N SER A 153 -1.11 -6.55 -39.79
CA SER A 153 -2.04 -5.75 -40.60
C SER A 153 -2.97 -5.02 -39.66
N VAL A 154 -2.91 -3.69 -39.69
CA VAL A 154 -3.63 -2.83 -38.75
C VAL A 154 -4.69 -2.03 -39.48
N PHE A 155 -5.91 -2.09 -38.95
CA PHE A 155 -7.08 -1.44 -39.50
C PHE A 155 -7.70 -0.51 -38.46
N VAL A 156 -8.12 0.67 -38.88
CA VAL A 156 -9.03 1.53 -38.12
C VAL A 156 -10.35 1.57 -38.88
N LEU A 157 -11.34 0.86 -38.34
CA LEU A 157 -12.69 0.79 -38.89
C LEU A 157 -13.50 2.01 -38.46
N ASP A 158 -14.32 2.50 -39.38
CA ASP A 158 -15.22 3.65 -39.21
C ASP A 158 -14.53 4.83 -38.50
N PRO A 159 -13.40 5.33 -39.03
CA PRO A 159 -12.67 6.39 -38.38
C PRO A 159 -13.49 7.68 -38.30
N SER A 160 -13.39 8.36 -37.17
CA SER A 160 -14.04 9.67 -36.99
C SER A 160 -13.36 10.77 -37.80
N ASP A 161 -12.06 10.66 -37.99
CA ASP A 161 -11.23 11.55 -38.81
C ASP A 161 -10.01 10.79 -39.37
N ALA A 162 -9.58 11.15 -40.57
CA ALA A 162 -8.44 10.52 -41.23
C ALA A 162 -7.11 10.82 -40.51
N ALA A 163 -6.94 12.03 -39.94
CA ALA A 163 -5.72 12.34 -39.20
C ALA A 163 -5.69 11.60 -37.85
N ALA A 164 -6.83 11.55 -37.15
CA ALA A 164 -6.96 10.77 -35.91
C ALA A 164 -6.70 9.26 -36.11
N ALA A 165 -7.21 8.69 -37.21
CA ALA A 165 -6.97 7.29 -37.56
C ALA A 165 -5.48 7.00 -37.81
N ASN A 166 -4.80 7.87 -38.57
CA ASN A 166 -3.37 7.73 -38.82
C ASN A 166 -2.54 7.87 -37.54
N ALA A 167 -2.90 8.81 -36.66
CA ALA A 167 -2.25 8.96 -35.35
C ALA A 167 -2.45 7.74 -34.44
N LEU A 168 -3.58 7.04 -34.55
CA LEU A 168 -3.80 5.77 -33.84
C LEU A 168 -2.95 4.64 -34.44
N LEU A 169 -2.84 4.56 -35.76
CA LEU A 169 -1.95 3.61 -36.43
C LEU A 169 -0.48 3.79 -36.02
N ASP A 170 -0.02 5.04 -35.87
CA ASP A 170 1.35 5.37 -35.46
C ASP A 170 1.69 4.91 -34.02
N GLN A 171 0.68 4.71 -33.18
CA GLN A 171 0.86 4.20 -31.82
C GLN A 171 1.06 2.69 -31.78
N VAL A 172 0.66 1.96 -32.83
CA VAL A 172 0.86 0.52 -32.90
C VAL A 172 2.33 0.23 -33.20
N LYS A 173 3.08 -0.11 -32.15
CA LYS A 173 4.50 -0.44 -32.24
C LYS A 173 4.68 -1.95 -32.23
N TYR A 174 5.22 -2.47 -33.34
CA TYR A 174 5.71 -3.84 -33.37
C TYR A 174 6.87 -3.98 -32.39
N GLN A 175 6.64 -4.70 -31.28
CA GLN A 175 7.68 -5.07 -30.34
C GLN A 175 7.95 -6.55 -30.50
N LYS A 176 9.03 -6.89 -31.22
CA LYS A 176 9.54 -8.25 -31.19
C LYS A 176 10.07 -8.52 -29.79
N TYR A 177 9.46 -9.46 -29.07
CA TYR A 177 10.08 -10.04 -27.89
C TYR A 177 11.37 -10.74 -28.32
N VAL A 178 12.50 -10.07 -28.15
CA VAL A 178 13.82 -10.67 -28.33
C VAL A 178 14.11 -11.44 -27.04
N GLN A 179 13.75 -12.72 -27.02
CA GLN A 179 14.24 -13.61 -26.00
C GLN A 179 15.69 -13.95 -26.34
N TRP A 180 16.62 -13.42 -25.55
CA TRP A 180 18.01 -13.82 -25.64
C TRP A 180 18.12 -15.29 -25.21
N LEU A 181 18.69 -16.12 -26.07
CA LEU A 181 18.98 -17.54 -25.77
C LEU A 181 20.16 -17.72 -24.78
N GLY A 182 20.69 -16.62 -24.25
CA GLY A 182 21.79 -16.54 -23.31
C GLY A 182 21.70 -15.27 -22.45
N GLU A 183 22.79 -14.88 -21.80
CA GLU A 183 22.82 -13.67 -20.96
C GLU A 183 22.72 -12.41 -21.83
N ALA A 184 21.68 -11.60 -21.58
CA ALA A 184 21.33 -10.46 -22.42
C ALA A 184 22.38 -9.34 -22.27
N PRO A 185 22.97 -8.84 -23.37
CA PRO A 185 23.83 -7.68 -23.31
C PRO A 185 22.93 -6.44 -23.21
N ASP A 186 23.08 -5.70 -22.11
CA ASP A 186 22.66 -4.30 -21.99
C ASP A 186 21.16 -4.00 -21.83
N LEU A 187 20.48 -4.73 -20.95
CA LEU A 187 19.23 -4.25 -20.37
C LEU A 187 19.40 -4.09 -18.86
N PRO A 188 19.13 -2.92 -18.24
CA PRO A 188 18.78 -2.84 -16.83
C PRO A 188 17.42 -3.53 -16.66
N THR A 189 17.43 -4.86 -16.70
CA THR A 189 16.27 -5.69 -16.96
C THR A 189 15.75 -6.21 -15.64
N LYS A 190 14.58 -5.71 -15.22
CA LYS A 190 13.70 -6.26 -14.18
C LYS A 190 14.28 -6.37 -12.77
N ALA A 191 15.49 -6.89 -12.58
CA ALA A 191 16.21 -6.92 -11.33
C ALA A 191 16.34 -5.53 -10.70
N GLU A 192 16.63 -4.47 -11.46
CA GLU A 192 16.65 -3.10 -10.90
C GLU A 192 15.25 -2.60 -10.49
N ARG A 193 14.21 -2.95 -11.24
CA ARG A 193 12.84 -2.53 -10.96
C ARG A 193 12.28 -3.27 -9.74
N ASP A 194 12.52 -4.59 -9.67
CA ASP A 194 12.17 -5.43 -8.53
C ASP A 194 13.01 -5.08 -7.30
N PHE A 195 14.29 -4.75 -7.48
CA PHE A 195 15.14 -4.23 -6.42
C PHE A 195 14.62 -2.88 -5.91
N THR A 196 14.17 -1.98 -6.79
CA THR A 196 13.61 -0.68 -6.39
C THR A 196 12.29 -0.86 -5.64
N ILE A 197 11.38 -1.71 -6.12
CA ILE A 197 10.09 -1.98 -5.47
C ILE A 197 10.29 -2.67 -4.11
N THR A 198 11.19 -3.66 -4.05
CA THR A 198 11.50 -4.39 -2.82
C THR A 198 12.21 -3.49 -1.81
N THR A 199 13.20 -2.71 -2.26
CA THR A 199 13.93 -1.78 -1.39
C THR A 199 13.01 -0.68 -0.86
N ALA A 200 12.09 -0.16 -1.69
CA ALA A 200 11.09 0.80 -1.24
C ALA A 200 10.15 0.19 -0.19
N GLY A 201 9.71 -1.06 -0.37
CA GLY A 201 8.87 -1.77 0.62
C GLY A 201 9.59 -2.03 1.95
N VAL A 202 10.85 -2.47 1.91
CA VAL A 202 11.67 -2.69 3.11
C VAL A 202 11.99 -1.37 3.81
N PHE A 203 12.31 -0.32 3.06
CA PHE A 203 12.56 1.01 3.61
C PHE A 203 11.31 1.57 4.30
N LEU A 204 10.17 1.53 3.61
CA LEU A 204 8.92 2.09 4.11
C LEU A 204 8.40 1.32 5.33
N SER A 205 8.50 -0.01 5.32
CA SER A 205 8.12 -0.83 6.49
C SER A 205 9.01 -0.56 7.70
N THR A 206 10.33 -0.47 7.52
CA THR A 206 11.28 -0.14 8.60
C THR A 206 11.03 1.26 9.14
N PHE A 207 10.78 2.23 8.26
CA PHE A 207 10.45 3.60 8.64
C PHE A 207 9.19 3.68 9.52
N PHE A 208 8.11 3.01 9.11
CA PHE A 208 6.88 2.97 9.89
C PHE A 208 7.06 2.23 11.22
N ALA A 209 7.84 1.15 11.27
CA ALA A 209 8.15 0.45 12.51
C ALA A 209 8.88 1.35 13.52
N ILE A 210 9.84 2.15 13.06
CA ILE A 210 10.56 3.11 13.91
C ILE A 210 9.61 4.20 14.41
N MET A 211 8.77 4.78 13.53
CA MET A 211 7.80 5.81 13.91
C MET A 211 6.80 5.31 14.95
N ILE A 212 6.27 4.09 14.78
CA ILE A 212 5.38 3.46 15.74
C ILE A 212 6.11 3.19 17.07
N GLY A 213 7.34 2.69 17.02
CA GLY A 213 8.16 2.44 18.20
C GLY A 213 8.40 3.71 19.02
N ILE A 214 8.75 4.83 18.38
CA ILE A 214 8.90 6.13 19.02
C ILE A 214 7.56 6.61 19.58
N GLY A 215 6.47 6.50 18.81
CA GLY A 215 5.14 6.87 19.25
C GLY A 215 4.72 6.14 20.54
N LEU A 216 4.91 4.82 20.58
CA LEU A 216 4.61 4.00 21.76
C LEU A 216 5.50 4.36 22.95
N ALA A 217 6.80 4.60 22.73
CA ALA A 217 7.72 5.02 23.79
C ALA A 217 7.30 6.37 24.41
N CYS A 218 6.92 7.34 23.58
CA CYS A 218 6.42 8.64 24.04
C CYS A 218 5.13 8.50 24.85
N VAL A 219 4.14 7.75 24.34
CA VAL A 219 2.85 7.54 25.03
C VAL A 219 3.07 6.83 26.37
N PHE A 220 3.89 5.77 26.39
CA PHE A 220 4.19 5.01 27.59
C PHE A 220 4.96 5.84 28.61
N GLY A 221 5.99 6.59 28.17
CA GLY A 221 6.75 7.49 29.03
C GLY A 221 5.87 8.57 29.67
N LEU A 222 4.96 9.16 28.90
CA LEU A 222 4.03 10.17 29.39
C LEU A 222 3.04 9.56 30.40
N PHE A 223 2.50 8.38 30.11
CA PHE A 223 1.61 7.65 31.01
C PHE A 223 2.28 7.29 32.34
N CYS A 224 3.47 6.68 32.31
CA CYS A 224 4.23 6.35 33.51
C CYS A 224 4.64 7.60 34.29
N GLY A 225 5.06 8.67 33.60
CA GLY A 225 5.40 9.95 34.23
C GLY A 225 4.21 10.57 34.96
N LEU A 226 3.03 10.60 34.34
CA LEU A 226 1.80 11.09 34.97
C LEU A 226 1.41 10.27 36.21
N LEU A 227 1.49 8.93 36.12
CA LEU A 227 1.22 8.05 37.26
C LEU A 227 2.18 8.31 38.41
N TYR A 228 3.48 8.44 38.12
CA TYR A 228 4.50 8.73 39.13
C TYR A 228 4.27 10.09 39.78
N PHE A 229 3.99 11.12 38.99
CA PHE A 229 3.72 12.47 39.50
C PHE A 229 2.49 12.46 40.41
N ARG A 230 1.40 11.82 39.99
CA ARG A 230 0.17 11.64 40.78
C ARG A 230 0.41 10.86 42.07
N TYR A 231 1.25 9.83 42.03
CA TYR A 231 1.63 9.07 43.23
C TYR A 231 2.43 9.95 44.21
N ARG A 232 3.43 10.67 43.72
CA ARG A 232 4.25 11.58 44.54
C ARG A 232 3.42 12.71 45.14
N GLU A 233 2.48 13.26 44.39
CA GLU A 233 1.58 14.32 44.84
C GLU A 233 0.63 13.83 45.94
N ARG A 234 0.14 12.58 45.84
CA ARG A 234 -0.62 11.93 46.91
C ARG A 234 0.22 11.70 48.18
N GLU A 235 1.49 11.36 48.05
CA GLU A 235 2.40 11.24 49.20
C GLU A 235 2.65 12.61 49.85
N ARG A 236 2.88 13.67 49.07
CA ARG A 236 3.01 15.05 49.59
C ARG A 236 1.73 15.54 50.28
N ALA A 237 0.56 15.26 49.72
CA ALA A 237 -0.74 15.61 50.33
C ALA A 237 -1.04 14.82 51.62
N ARG A 238 -0.33 13.71 51.86
CA ARG A 238 -0.41 12.91 53.10
C ARG A 238 0.61 13.31 54.13
N MET A 239 1.65 14.04 53.74
CA MET A 239 2.53 14.69 54.71
C MET A 239 1.69 15.77 55.38
N PRO A 240 1.52 15.75 56.71
CA PRO A 240 0.84 16.84 57.40
C PRO A 240 1.56 18.11 57.02
N THR A 241 0.81 19.06 56.46
CA THR A 241 1.29 20.41 56.19
C THR A 241 2.03 20.87 57.43
N PHE A 242 3.33 21.17 57.30
CA PHE A 242 4.00 21.99 58.30
C PHE A 242 3.17 23.26 58.39
N SER A 243 2.43 23.37 59.49
CA SER A 243 1.53 24.48 59.75
C SER A 243 2.37 25.74 59.74
N ASP A 244 2.18 26.56 58.70
CA ASP A 244 2.66 27.95 58.62
C ASP A 244 2.01 28.83 59.71
N ALA A 245 1.11 28.26 60.52
CA ALA A 245 0.75 28.77 61.83
C ALA A 245 1.46 27.97 62.93
N GLY A 246 2.52 28.53 63.50
CA GLY A 246 2.69 28.48 64.96
C GLY A 246 3.49 27.31 65.55
N GLY A 247 4.52 26.81 64.87
CA GLY A 247 5.63 26.11 65.54
C GLY A 247 6.56 27.10 66.27
N MET A 248 6.01 28.07 67.00
CA MET A 248 6.79 29.05 67.76
C MET A 248 7.28 28.35 69.01
N ILE A 249 8.54 27.92 69.02
CA ILE A 249 9.22 27.47 70.22
C ILE A 249 9.18 28.63 71.21
N ARG A 250 8.31 28.58 72.23
CA ARG A 250 8.34 29.52 73.34
C ARG A 250 9.58 29.18 74.18
N LEU A 251 10.60 30.02 74.08
CA LEU A 251 11.70 30.02 75.06
C LEU A 251 11.10 30.45 76.41
N ASN A 252 11.07 29.54 77.37
CA ASN A 252 10.61 29.81 78.73
C ASN A 252 11.76 30.49 79.49
N LEU A 253 11.68 31.81 79.72
CA LEU A 253 12.73 32.59 80.39
C LEU A 253 12.43 32.84 81.88
N ASP A 254 11.39 32.22 82.43
CA ASP A 254 10.86 32.48 83.78
C ASP A 254 11.79 32.02 84.94
N GLY A 255 13.00 31.54 84.64
CA GLY A 255 13.97 31.05 85.64
C GLY A 255 15.37 31.67 85.58
N LEU A 256 15.56 32.76 84.82
CA LEU A 256 16.89 33.37 84.60
C LEU A 256 17.01 34.85 85.00
N THR A 257 16.06 35.39 85.76
CA THR A 257 16.29 36.67 86.46
C THR A 257 17.00 36.40 87.79
N PRO A 258 18.27 36.84 87.96
CA PRO A 258 18.94 36.74 89.26
C PRO A 258 18.19 37.60 90.29
N GLU A 259 17.96 37.05 91.48
CA GLU A 259 17.52 37.82 92.64
C GLU A 259 18.57 38.89 92.95
N MET A 260 18.19 40.16 92.82
CA MET A 260 18.98 41.28 93.31
C MET A 260 18.95 41.24 94.84
N ALA A 261 19.92 40.55 95.45
CA ALA A 261 20.16 40.61 96.88
C ALA A 261 20.57 42.05 97.25
N GLY A 262 19.60 42.80 97.77
CA GLY A 262 19.81 44.08 98.41
C GLY A 262 20.50 43.92 99.76
N GLU A 263 21.34 44.90 100.05
CA GLU A 263 22.13 45.13 101.25
C GLU A 263 21.29 45.14 102.54
N GLU A 264 21.83 44.51 103.60
CA GLU A 264 21.91 45.05 104.97
C GLU A 264 23.23 44.61 105.62
#